data_AF-A0A954AYP8-F1
#
_entry.id   AF-A0A954AYP8-F1
#
_cell.length_a   1.000
_cell.length_b   1.000
_cell.length_c   1.000
_cell.angle_alpha   90.00
_cell.angle_beta   90.00
_cell.angle_gamma   90.00
#
_symmetry.space_group_name_H-M   'P 1'
#
loop_
_entity.id
_entity.type
_entity.pdbx_description
1 polymer ?
#
loop_
_entity_poly.entity_id
_entity_poly.type
_entity_poly.pdbx_seq_one_letter_code
_entity_poly.pdbx_strand_id
1 'polypeptide(L)'
;MPFQRFLLIAATFLAEGPALASSFDLFPVVDFTGSGLTAAQQTAATHDLMAAAAFWTRNITGYAVTDPGLQGITVPVGFAPVDGLQNTLAYTFDDLVYMPASNGLTYAYRQPVIFDSADVAGLLATGSFLSVAVHEFAHAIGFGLQWLTNGLYAPGSGQYVGPAALAMYRAEFDPTATFVPVEVESHRLGTDDYHWAEYWAGGAHELMTGFIDPPLFVSDTTLFAFRDLGYTTLAHVSGWATAQVPLPPAAPLLAGGLAALAVIRRRAA
;
A
#
# COMPACT_ATOMS: atom_id res chain seq x y z
N MET A 1 69.94 -29.41 -24.17
CA MET A 1 68.80 -28.49 -24.11
C MET A 1 67.74 -29.09 -23.20
N PRO A 2 67.59 -28.63 -21.95
CA PRO A 2 66.60 -29.17 -21.03
C PRO A 2 65.29 -28.37 -21.12
N PHE A 3 64.18 -29.08 -21.36
CA PHE A 3 62.83 -28.60 -21.16
C PHE A 3 62.47 -28.73 -19.68
N GLN A 4 62.05 -27.65 -19.00
CA GLN A 4 61.29 -27.80 -17.75
C GLN A 4 60.39 -26.59 -17.43
N ARG A 5 59.12 -26.78 -17.79
CA ARG A 5 57.88 -26.49 -17.04
C ARG A 5 57.73 -25.09 -16.39
N PHE A 6 56.99 -24.23 -17.10
CA PHE A 6 56.27 -23.12 -16.48
C PHE A 6 55.08 -23.66 -15.65
N LEU A 7 55.10 -23.40 -14.35
CA LEU A 7 53.97 -23.60 -13.46
C LEU A 7 53.00 -22.43 -13.66
N LEU A 8 51.87 -22.68 -14.33
CA LEU A 8 50.81 -21.69 -14.44
C LEU A 8 49.98 -21.74 -13.16
N ILE A 9 50.16 -20.74 -12.28
CA ILE A 9 49.28 -20.52 -11.13
C ILE A 9 47.98 -19.96 -11.68
N ALA A 10 46.93 -20.78 -11.72
CA ALA A 10 45.58 -20.33 -12.00
C ALA A 10 45.08 -19.53 -10.78
N ALA A 11 45.16 -18.21 -10.85
CA ALA A 11 44.45 -17.34 -9.93
C ALA A 11 42.96 -17.43 -10.28
N THR A 12 42.20 -18.19 -9.51
CA THR A 12 40.74 -18.12 -9.48
C THR A 12 40.34 -16.77 -8.93
N PHE A 13 40.09 -15.81 -9.83
CA PHE A 13 39.28 -14.64 -9.50
C PHE A 13 37.86 -15.14 -9.23
N LEU A 14 37.49 -15.24 -7.96
CA LEU A 14 36.07 -15.22 -7.60
C LEU A 14 35.58 -13.82 -7.98
N ALA A 15 34.87 -13.74 -9.11
CA ALA A 15 34.03 -12.59 -9.37
C ALA A 15 32.97 -12.58 -8.25
N GLU A 16 33.15 -11.71 -7.26
CA GLU A 16 32.03 -11.30 -6.42
C GLU A 16 31.04 -10.64 -7.37
N GLY A 17 30.01 -11.40 -7.77
CA GLY A 17 28.83 -10.80 -8.37
C GLY A 17 28.28 -9.75 -7.40
N PRO A 18 27.60 -8.70 -7.89
CA PRO A 18 26.96 -7.76 -6.99
C PRO A 18 26.11 -8.58 -6.00
N ALA A 19 26.32 -8.38 -4.70
CA ALA A 19 25.46 -8.95 -3.69
C ALA A 19 24.03 -8.61 -4.11
N LEU A 20 23.22 -9.64 -4.39
CA LEU A 20 21.81 -9.43 -4.70
C LEU A 20 21.25 -8.63 -3.52
N ALA A 21 20.73 -7.43 -3.79
CA ALA A 21 19.94 -6.69 -2.83
C ALA A 21 18.97 -7.68 -2.17
N SER A 22 18.86 -7.66 -0.84
CA SER A 22 17.92 -8.57 -0.17
C SER A 22 16.53 -8.33 -0.76
N SER A 23 15.90 -9.40 -1.24
CA SER A 23 14.55 -9.31 -1.79
C SER A 23 13.61 -8.81 -0.70
N PHE A 24 12.81 -7.81 -1.04
CA PHE A 24 11.76 -7.33 -0.16
C PHE A 24 10.55 -8.25 -0.27
N ASP A 25 9.90 -8.53 0.85
CA ASP A 25 8.62 -9.22 0.88
C ASP A 25 7.78 -8.70 2.07
N LEU A 26 6.46 -8.81 1.94
CA LEU A 26 5.50 -8.36 2.93
C LEU A 26 4.67 -9.56 3.38
N PHE A 27 4.63 -9.80 4.69
CA PHE A 27 3.99 -10.97 5.27
C PHE A 27 2.80 -10.57 6.15
N PRO A 28 1.59 -10.44 5.58
CA PRO A 28 0.39 -10.25 6.38
C PRO A 28 0.10 -11.48 7.25
N VAL A 29 -0.10 -11.27 8.55
CA VAL A 29 -0.51 -12.29 9.51
C VAL A 29 -1.89 -11.93 10.03
N VAL A 30 -2.91 -12.58 9.47
CA VAL A 30 -4.31 -12.18 9.65
C VAL A 30 -4.93 -12.88 10.87
N ASP A 31 -5.52 -12.10 11.76
CA ASP A 31 -6.29 -12.57 12.92
C ASP A 31 -7.73 -12.07 12.87
N PHE A 32 -8.66 -13.00 12.72
CA PHE A 32 -10.11 -12.73 12.70
C PHE A 32 -10.78 -12.93 14.07
N THR A 33 -10.00 -13.21 15.13
CA THR A 33 -10.53 -13.47 16.47
C THR A 33 -11.35 -12.28 16.95
N GLY A 34 -12.63 -12.53 17.29
CA GLY A 34 -13.53 -11.48 17.78
C GLY A 34 -14.02 -10.49 16.71
N SER A 35 -13.65 -10.67 15.43
CA SER A 35 -13.97 -9.71 14.35
C SER A 35 -15.47 -9.56 14.05
N GLY A 36 -16.26 -10.62 14.29
CA GLY A 36 -17.67 -10.68 13.88
C GLY A 36 -17.90 -10.90 12.38
N LEU A 37 -16.83 -11.05 11.58
CA LEU A 37 -16.92 -11.29 10.14
C LEU A 37 -17.37 -12.73 9.84
N THR A 38 -18.21 -12.87 8.82
CA THR A 38 -18.61 -14.18 8.26
C THR A 38 -17.44 -14.87 7.57
N ALA A 39 -17.49 -16.21 7.43
CA ALA A 39 -16.45 -16.98 6.75
C ALA A 39 -16.20 -16.50 5.29
N ALA A 40 -17.26 -16.06 4.60
CA ALA A 40 -17.15 -15.50 3.25
C ALA A 40 -16.39 -14.17 3.24
N GLN A 41 -16.69 -13.27 4.19
CA GLN A 41 -15.96 -12.00 4.34
C GLN A 41 -14.50 -12.24 4.73
N GLN A 42 -14.21 -13.19 5.62
CA GLN A 42 -12.84 -13.54 6.00
C GLN A 42 -12.02 -14.03 4.80
N THR A 43 -12.62 -14.88 3.95
CA THR A 43 -11.98 -15.39 2.74
C THR A 43 -11.71 -14.26 1.74
N ALA A 44 -12.70 -13.39 1.49
CA ALA A 44 -12.56 -12.27 0.57
C ALA A 44 -11.54 -11.22 1.07
N ALA A 45 -11.58 -10.86 2.36
CA ALA A 45 -10.60 -9.96 2.97
C ALA A 45 -9.19 -10.56 2.92
N THR A 46 -9.03 -11.86 3.20
CA THR A 46 -7.72 -12.52 3.08
C THR A 46 -7.19 -12.47 1.66
N HIS A 47 -8.04 -12.71 0.66
CA HIS A 47 -7.67 -12.61 -0.75
C HIS A 47 -7.14 -11.21 -1.08
N ASP A 48 -7.86 -10.17 -0.69
CA ASP A 48 -7.51 -8.77 -1.00
C ASP A 48 -6.27 -8.30 -0.22
N LEU A 49 -6.06 -8.75 1.03
CA LEU A 49 -4.83 -8.50 1.78
C LEU A 49 -3.61 -9.13 1.10
N MET A 50 -3.73 -10.36 0.60
CA MET A 50 -2.63 -11.00 -0.13
C MET A 50 -2.37 -10.29 -1.47
N ALA A 51 -3.40 -9.80 -2.14
CA ALA A 51 -3.26 -9.00 -3.35
C ALA A 51 -2.57 -7.65 -3.07
N ALA A 52 -2.90 -6.98 -1.95
CA ALA A 52 -2.24 -5.75 -1.51
C ALA A 52 -0.75 -5.98 -1.19
N ALA A 53 -0.43 -7.06 -0.48
CA ALA A 53 0.98 -7.44 -0.24
C ALA A 53 1.72 -7.71 -1.55
N ALA A 54 1.13 -8.47 -2.47
CA ALA A 54 1.72 -8.75 -3.77
C ALA A 54 1.89 -7.49 -4.64
N PHE A 55 1.04 -6.47 -4.47
CA PHE A 55 1.21 -5.17 -5.10
C PHE A 55 2.50 -4.49 -4.62
N TRP A 56 2.71 -4.40 -3.30
CA TRP A 56 3.91 -3.77 -2.75
C TRP A 56 5.18 -4.59 -2.98
N THR A 57 5.16 -5.91 -2.78
CA THR A 57 6.30 -6.81 -3.07
C THR A 57 6.73 -6.75 -4.55
N ARG A 58 5.80 -6.44 -5.46
CA ARG A 58 6.13 -6.25 -6.87
C ARG A 58 6.82 -4.92 -7.15
N ASN A 59 6.30 -3.85 -6.54
CA ASN A 59 6.75 -2.49 -6.82
C ASN A 59 8.01 -2.11 -6.03
N ILE A 60 8.20 -2.69 -4.85
CA ILE A 60 9.39 -2.58 -4.00
C ILE A 60 10.19 -3.87 -4.17
N THR A 61 11.34 -3.77 -4.84
CA THR A 61 12.11 -4.94 -5.30
C THR A 61 13.16 -5.40 -4.29
N GLY A 62 13.42 -4.63 -3.24
CA GLY A 62 14.43 -4.95 -2.24
C GLY A 62 14.76 -3.80 -1.30
N TYR A 63 15.85 -3.98 -0.56
CA TYR A 63 16.46 -2.96 0.29
C TYR A 63 17.70 -2.39 -0.39
N ALA A 64 17.97 -1.09 -0.23
CA ALA A 64 19.17 -0.43 -0.75
C ALA A 64 20.46 -0.79 0.05
N VAL A 65 20.31 -1.59 1.10
CA VAL A 65 21.37 -2.07 1.99
C VAL A 65 21.17 -3.56 2.24
N THR A 66 22.28 -4.28 2.43
CA THR A 66 22.26 -5.71 2.72
C THR A 66 22.61 -5.95 4.19
N ASP A 67 21.60 -6.01 5.04
CA ASP A 67 21.75 -6.35 6.46
C ASP A 67 21.00 -7.66 6.78
N PRO A 68 21.57 -8.57 7.60
CA PRO A 68 20.98 -9.88 7.88
C PRO A 68 19.56 -9.85 8.47
N GLY A 69 19.17 -8.73 9.08
CA GLY A 69 17.84 -8.53 9.68
C GLY A 69 16.76 -8.09 8.69
N LEU A 70 17.12 -7.64 7.50
CA LEU A 70 16.19 -7.13 6.49
C LEU A 70 15.75 -8.26 5.57
N GLN A 71 14.73 -9.01 6.01
CA GLN A 71 14.21 -10.21 5.33
C GLN A 71 12.75 -10.04 4.88
N GLY A 72 12.24 -8.81 4.87
CA GLY A 72 10.83 -8.49 4.70
C GLY A 72 10.18 -7.98 5.98
N ILE A 73 8.90 -7.64 5.90
CA ILE A 73 8.14 -6.99 6.96
C ILE A 73 6.96 -7.85 7.35
N THR A 74 6.77 -8.08 8.65
CA THR A 74 5.58 -8.76 9.16
C THR A 74 4.49 -7.74 9.45
N VAL A 75 3.29 -7.95 8.91
CA VAL A 75 2.13 -7.07 9.12
C VAL A 75 1.03 -7.85 9.85
N PRO A 76 0.95 -7.78 11.18
CA PRO A 76 -0.21 -8.28 11.90
C PRO A 76 -1.47 -7.53 11.44
N VAL A 77 -2.48 -8.26 10.99
CA VAL A 77 -3.74 -7.67 10.53
C VAL A 77 -4.86 -8.12 11.46
N GLY A 78 -5.53 -7.15 12.09
CA GLY A 78 -6.67 -7.37 12.96
C GLY A 78 -7.94 -6.70 12.46
N PHE A 79 -9.06 -7.10 13.05
CA PHE A 79 -10.39 -6.54 12.75
C PHE A 79 -11.14 -6.30 14.05
N ALA A 80 -11.55 -5.07 14.29
CA ALA A 80 -12.30 -4.70 15.48
C ALA A 80 -13.26 -3.54 15.15
N PRO A 81 -14.37 -3.38 15.88
CA PRO A 81 -15.18 -2.16 15.76
C PRO A 81 -14.36 -0.95 16.19
N VAL A 82 -14.34 0.12 15.38
CA VAL A 82 -13.59 1.34 15.69
C VAL A 82 -14.55 2.49 15.99
N ASP A 83 -15.31 2.93 14.99
CA ASP A 83 -16.25 4.05 15.12
C ASP A 83 -17.60 3.81 14.44
N GLY A 84 -17.79 2.63 13.85
CA GLY A 84 -19.05 2.21 13.25
C GLY A 84 -18.92 2.16 11.74
N LEU A 85 -19.93 2.66 11.02
CA LEU A 85 -19.83 2.71 9.55
C LEU A 85 -19.17 4.03 9.14
N GLN A 86 -18.23 3.95 8.20
CA GLN A 86 -17.49 5.05 7.58
C GLN A 86 -16.57 5.79 8.56
N ASN A 87 -15.97 6.89 8.12
CA ASN A 87 -14.89 7.59 8.82
C ASN A 87 -13.62 6.75 8.84
N THR A 88 -13.34 6.03 9.93
CA THR A 88 -12.08 5.30 10.09
C THR A 88 -12.21 3.89 9.51
N LEU A 89 -11.82 3.72 8.24
CA LEU A 89 -11.91 2.43 7.55
C LEU A 89 -10.86 1.43 8.06
N ALA A 90 -9.68 1.94 8.36
CA ALA A 90 -8.57 1.22 8.94
C ALA A 90 -7.61 2.22 9.57
N TYR A 91 -6.68 1.72 10.38
CA TYR A 91 -5.58 2.52 10.90
C TYR A 91 -4.39 1.63 11.27
N THR A 92 -3.24 2.27 11.40
CA THR A 92 -2.04 1.71 12.01
C THR A 92 -1.67 2.47 13.28
N PHE A 93 -0.72 1.94 14.04
CA PHE A 93 -0.23 2.55 15.27
C PHE A 93 1.15 3.14 15.04
N ASP A 94 1.49 4.19 15.78
CA ASP A 94 2.88 4.67 15.89
C ASP A 94 3.74 3.77 16.81
N ASP A 95 3.36 2.49 16.96
CA ASP A 95 4.04 1.49 17.81
C ASP A 95 5.16 0.75 17.07
N LEU A 96 5.76 1.43 16.08
CA LEU A 96 6.56 0.77 15.09
C LEU A 96 7.82 0.12 15.62
N VAL A 97 7.96 -1.16 15.27
CA VAL A 97 9.18 -1.91 15.53
C VAL A 97 10.09 -1.64 14.35
N TYR A 98 11.06 -0.76 14.56
CA TYR A 98 12.04 -0.36 13.57
C TYR A 98 13.33 -1.17 13.72
N MET A 99 14.09 -1.28 12.62
CA MET A 99 15.45 -1.79 12.60
C MET A 99 16.39 -0.73 12.05
N PRO A 100 17.33 -0.21 12.86
CA PRO A 100 18.46 0.55 12.35
C PRO A 100 19.30 -0.33 11.43
N ALA A 101 19.75 0.24 10.32
CA ALA A 101 20.58 -0.43 9.34
C ALA A 101 21.96 0.22 9.20
N SER A 102 22.88 -0.51 8.57
CA SER A 102 24.27 -0.10 8.38
C SER A 102 24.44 1.15 7.50
N ASN A 103 23.42 1.53 6.73
CA ASN A 103 23.38 2.77 5.95
C ASN A 103 22.90 4.00 6.75
N GLY A 104 22.60 3.84 8.04
CA GLY A 104 22.14 4.93 8.92
C GLY A 104 20.65 5.23 8.82
N LEU A 105 19.89 4.50 8.00
CA LEU A 105 18.44 4.57 7.96
C LEU A 105 17.81 3.61 8.97
N THR A 106 16.54 3.85 9.27
CA THR A 106 15.68 2.92 9.99
C THR A 106 14.65 2.34 9.04
N TYR A 107 14.38 1.05 9.16
CA TYR A 107 13.41 0.31 8.35
C TYR A 107 12.29 -0.25 9.22
N ALA A 108 11.07 -0.30 8.70
CA ALA A 108 9.99 -1.02 9.35
C ALA A 108 10.31 -2.52 9.40
N TYR A 109 10.01 -3.15 10.53
CA TYR A 109 10.16 -4.60 10.73
C TYR A 109 8.83 -5.28 11.06
N ARG A 110 8.02 -4.64 11.91
CA ARG A 110 6.68 -5.13 12.25
C ARG A 110 5.70 -4.00 12.46
N GLN A 111 4.58 -4.05 11.73
CA GLN A 111 3.54 -3.01 11.79
C GLN A 111 2.12 -3.55 11.82
N PRO A 112 1.39 -3.40 12.94
CA PRO A 112 -0.01 -3.79 12.98
C PRO A 112 -0.88 -2.86 12.15
N VAL A 113 -1.87 -3.44 11.49
CA VAL A 113 -2.97 -2.74 10.80
C VAL A 113 -4.28 -3.28 11.36
N ILE A 114 -5.20 -2.39 11.71
CA ILE A 114 -6.54 -2.73 12.19
C ILE A 114 -7.56 -2.17 11.20
N PHE A 115 -8.41 -3.02 10.65
CA PHE A 115 -9.56 -2.62 9.83
C PHE A 115 -10.81 -2.50 10.71
N ASP A 116 -11.63 -1.48 10.49
CA ASP A 116 -12.94 -1.42 11.17
C ASP A 116 -13.83 -2.55 10.65
N SER A 117 -14.15 -3.49 11.53
CA SER A 117 -14.94 -4.66 11.18
C SER A 117 -16.37 -4.31 10.76
N ALA A 118 -16.88 -3.15 11.15
CA ALA A 118 -18.19 -2.65 10.71
C ALA A 118 -18.19 -2.27 9.22
N ASP A 119 -17.07 -1.80 8.67
CA ASP A 119 -16.96 -1.35 7.28
C ASP A 119 -16.58 -2.43 6.28
N VAL A 120 -15.92 -3.50 6.74
CA VAL A 120 -15.42 -4.59 5.86
C VAL A 120 -16.48 -5.11 4.91
N ALA A 121 -17.72 -5.29 5.36
CA ALA A 121 -18.80 -5.78 4.51
C ALA A 121 -19.08 -4.87 3.31
N GLY A 122 -19.13 -3.55 3.55
CA GLY A 122 -19.36 -2.55 2.51
C GLY A 122 -18.15 -2.37 1.59
N LEU A 123 -16.95 -2.39 2.17
CA LEU A 123 -15.70 -2.28 1.41
C LEU A 123 -15.50 -3.46 0.45
N LEU A 124 -15.79 -4.69 0.89
CA LEU A 124 -15.73 -5.88 0.04
C LEU A 124 -16.80 -5.84 -1.06
N ALA A 125 -18.02 -5.39 -0.74
CA ALA A 125 -19.11 -5.32 -1.71
C ALA A 125 -18.85 -4.29 -2.83
N THR A 126 -18.12 -3.22 -2.52
CA THR A 126 -17.75 -2.17 -3.48
C THR A 126 -16.41 -2.43 -4.19
N GLY A 127 -15.63 -3.41 -3.73
CA GLY A 127 -14.26 -3.66 -4.21
C GLY A 127 -13.22 -2.68 -3.67
N SER A 128 -13.59 -1.80 -2.73
CA SER A 128 -12.70 -0.77 -2.16
C SER A 128 -11.76 -1.33 -1.09
N PHE A 129 -12.05 -2.51 -0.54
CA PHE A 129 -11.24 -3.12 0.52
C PHE A 129 -9.78 -3.33 0.08
N LEU A 130 -9.55 -3.78 -1.16
CA LEU A 130 -8.20 -3.90 -1.72
C LEU A 130 -7.45 -2.57 -1.69
N SER A 131 -8.09 -1.46 -2.08
CA SER A 131 -7.45 -0.15 -2.09
C SER A 131 -7.10 0.32 -0.68
N VAL A 132 -7.99 0.14 0.29
CA VAL A 132 -7.70 0.41 1.72
C VAL A 132 -6.51 -0.44 2.17
N ALA A 133 -6.48 -1.74 1.83
CA ALA A 133 -5.37 -2.61 2.20
C ALA A 133 -4.04 -2.20 1.57
N VAL A 134 -4.02 -1.74 0.32
CA VAL A 134 -2.80 -1.20 -0.30
C VAL A 134 -2.36 0.07 0.43
N HIS A 135 -3.28 0.96 0.77
CA HIS A 135 -2.99 2.19 1.54
C HIS A 135 -2.35 1.87 2.90
N GLU A 136 -3.00 1.04 3.71
CA GLU A 136 -2.49 0.71 5.05
C GLU A 136 -1.16 -0.04 5.01
N PHE A 137 -0.96 -0.88 3.99
CA PHE A 137 0.32 -1.58 3.84
C PHE A 137 1.45 -0.64 3.44
N ALA A 138 1.18 0.49 2.79
CA ALA A 138 2.21 1.52 2.58
C ALA A 138 2.71 2.08 3.91
N HIS A 139 1.79 2.40 4.83
CA HIS A 139 2.15 2.83 6.18
C HIS A 139 2.89 1.75 6.95
N ALA A 140 2.44 0.50 6.86
CA ALA A 140 3.12 -0.63 7.49
C ALA A 140 4.55 -0.86 6.97
N ILE A 141 4.85 -0.43 5.74
CA ILE A 141 6.20 -0.44 5.17
C ILE A 141 7.04 0.76 5.63
N GLY A 142 6.38 1.82 6.10
CA GLY A 142 7.03 2.97 6.73
C GLY A 142 6.65 4.33 6.13
N PHE A 143 5.75 4.37 5.15
CA PHE A 143 5.26 5.62 4.59
C PHE A 143 4.56 6.46 5.67
N GLY A 144 4.87 7.76 5.76
CA GLY A 144 4.40 8.64 6.83
C GLY A 144 5.14 8.40 8.15
N LEU A 145 5.14 7.16 8.64
CA LEU A 145 5.62 6.80 9.98
C LEU A 145 7.14 6.93 10.16
N GLN A 146 7.92 6.63 9.12
CA GLN A 146 9.39 6.66 9.21
C GLN A 146 10.03 7.95 8.72
N TRP A 147 9.24 8.90 8.21
CA TRP A 147 9.79 10.09 7.57
C TRP A 147 10.60 10.96 8.54
N LEU A 148 10.09 11.19 9.75
CA LEU A 148 10.81 11.96 10.77
C LEU A 148 12.13 11.29 11.15
N THR A 149 12.08 9.99 11.48
CA THR A 149 13.26 9.23 11.93
C THR A 149 14.35 9.16 10.86
N ASN A 150 13.97 9.14 9.58
CA ASN A 150 14.89 9.13 8.45
C ASN A 150 15.20 10.53 7.90
N GLY A 151 14.76 11.61 8.55
CA GLY A 151 15.09 12.99 8.19
C GLY A 151 14.45 13.50 6.89
N LEU A 152 13.34 12.89 6.48
CA LEU A 152 12.61 13.21 5.25
C LEU A 152 11.47 14.21 5.46
N TYR A 153 11.07 14.42 6.71
CA TYR A 153 9.95 15.28 7.10
C TYR A 153 10.14 15.82 8.51
N ALA A 154 9.57 16.99 8.79
CA ALA A 154 9.40 17.53 10.13
C ALA A 154 7.90 17.71 10.44
N PRO A 155 7.38 17.20 11.57
CA PRO A 155 5.97 17.36 11.94
C PRO A 155 5.48 18.80 11.86
N GLY A 156 4.31 19.00 11.27
CA GLY A 156 3.68 20.30 11.03
C GLY A 156 4.35 21.15 9.94
N SER A 157 5.38 20.66 9.25
CA SER A 157 6.03 21.44 8.19
C SER A 157 5.23 21.48 6.90
N GLY A 158 4.43 20.43 6.62
CA GLY A 158 3.75 20.24 5.34
C GLY A 158 4.69 19.95 4.15
N GLN A 159 5.98 19.70 4.42
CA GLN A 159 7.03 19.63 3.39
C GLN A 159 7.83 18.34 3.51
N TYR A 160 7.49 17.33 2.71
CA TYR A 160 8.33 16.16 2.51
C TYR A 160 9.49 16.48 1.55
N VAL A 161 10.72 16.21 1.97
CA VAL A 161 11.95 16.66 1.29
C VAL A 161 12.79 15.51 0.72
N GLY A 162 12.25 14.30 0.65
CA GLY A 162 12.92 13.16 0.01
C GLY A 162 13.24 13.46 -1.46
N PRO A 163 14.52 13.35 -1.87
CA PRO A 163 14.95 13.77 -3.21
C PRO A 163 14.38 12.91 -4.33
N ALA A 164 14.16 11.61 -4.10
CA ALA A 164 13.63 10.70 -5.12
C ALA A 164 12.14 10.98 -5.38
N ALA A 165 11.32 11.07 -4.33
CA ALA A 165 9.90 11.40 -4.47
C ALA A 165 9.72 12.80 -5.07
N LEU A 166 10.51 13.80 -4.62
CA LEU A 166 10.44 15.15 -5.17
C LEU A 166 10.79 15.21 -6.66
N ALA A 167 11.74 14.39 -7.12
CA ALA A 167 12.06 14.30 -8.54
C ALA A 167 10.87 13.77 -9.36
N MET A 168 10.15 12.77 -8.84
CA MET A 168 8.94 12.26 -9.49
C MET A 168 7.78 13.24 -9.41
N TYR A 169 7.57 13.89 -8.26
CA TYR A 169 6.54 14.91 -8.10
C TYR A 169 6.70 16.05 -9.09
N ARG A 170 7.95 16.46 -9.35
CA ARG A 170 8.26 17.45 -10.38
C ARG A 170 7.95 16.97 -11.80
N ALA A 171 8.18 15.70 -12.08
CA ALA A 171 7.93 15.12 -13.39
C ALA A 171 6.42 14.89 -13.64
N GLU A 172 5.68 14.50 -12.60
CA GLU A 172 4.27 14.12 -12.70
C GLU A 172 3.33 15.33 -12.57
N PHE A 173 3.62 16.29 -11.69
CA PHE A 173 2.63 17.25 -11.24
C PHE A 173 3.09 18.71 -11.21
N ASP A 174 4.25 19.02 -10.61
CA ASP A 174 4.74 20.41 -10.48
C ASP A 174 6.25 20.53 -10.70
N PRO A 175 6.69 20.88 -11.93
CA PRO A 175 8.11 21.00 -12.29
C PRO A 175 8.92 21.99 -11.45
N THR A 176 8.26 22.89 -10.72
CA THR A 176 8.92 23.94 -9.92
C THR A 176 8.94 23.65 -8.42
N ALA A 177 8.28 22.58 -7.98
CA ALA A 177 8.16 22.23 -6.57
C ALA A 177 9.53 22.11 -5.88
N THR A 178 9.62 22.50 -4.61
CA THR A 178 10.83 22.31 -3.78
C THR A 178 10.67 21.23 -2.71
N PHE A 179 9.45 20.71 -2.54
CA PHE A 179 9.07 19.64 -1.63
C PHE A 179 7.79 18.97 -2.16
N VAL A 180 7.43 17.83 -1.58
CA VAL A 180 6.12 17.19 -1.78
C VAL A 180 5.18 17.64 -0.65
N PRO A 181 4.01 18.25 -0.96
CA PRO A 181 3.03 18.64 0.06
C PRO A 181 2.51 17.49 0.90
N VAL A 182 2.57 17.66 2.22
CA VAL A 182 2.03 16.73 3.24
C VAL A 182 0.80 17.37 3.90
N GLU A 183 -0.20 16.56 4.20
CA GLU A 183 -1.43 17.02 4.87
C GLU A 183 -1.13 17.55 6.27
N VAL A 184 -1.60 18.76 6.57
CA VAL A 184 -1.44 19.42 7.89
C VAL A 184 -2.67 20.26 8.27
N GLU A 185 -3.69 20.31 7.41
CA GLU A 185 -4.87 21.16 7.53
C GLU A 185 -6.16 20.35 7.69
N SER A 186 -6.09 19.01 7.70
CA SER A 186 -7.27 18.17 7.90
C SER A 186 -7.82 18.28 9.32
N HIS A 187 -6.95 18.62 10.29
CA HIS A 187 -7.24 18.66 11.73
C HIS A 187 -7.77 17.32 12.26
N ARG A 188 -7.44 16.21 11.59
CA ARG A 188 -7.83 14.85 11.97
C ARG A 188 -6.62 14.09 12.46
N LEU A 189 -6.74 13.54 13.68
CA LEU A 189 -5.72 12.66 14.24
C LEU A 189 -5.52 11.46 13.32
N GLY A 190 -4.26 11.15 13.02
CA GLY A 190 -3.89 10.06 12.11
C GLY A 190 -3.89 10.44 10.63
N THR A 191 -4.38 11.63 10.26
CA THR A 191 -4.33 12.13 8.88
C THR A 191 -3.18 13.11 8.66
N ASP A 192 -3.13 14.16 9.48
CA ASP A 192 -2.06 15.17 9.39
C ASP A 192 -0.69 14.51 9.62
N ASP A 193 0.34 15.02 8.93
CA ASP A 193 1.74 14.58 8.97
C ASP A 193 2.08 13.20 8.36
N TYR A 194 1.07 12.39 8.01
CA TYR A 194 1.28 11.01 7.52
C TYR A 194 0.91 10.80 6.05
N HIS A 195 0.19 11.74 5.45
CA HIS A 195 -0.40 11.63 4.12
C HIS A 195 0.07 12.72 3.19
N TRP A 196 -0.03 12.49 1.88
CA TRP A 196 -0.01 13.58 0.93
C TRP A 196 -1.21 14.50 1.15
N ALA A 197 -1.00 15.80 0.97
CA ALA A 197 -2.07 16.80 1.13
C ALA A 197 -3.15 16.58 0.07
N GLU A 198 -4.44 16.61 0.41
CA GLU A 198 -5.51 16.38 -0.57
C GLU A 198 -5.53 17.43 -1.69
N TYR A 199 -5.18 18.68 -1.35
CA TYR A 199 -5.22 19.83 -2.26
C TYR A 199 -3.90 20.04 -3.04
N TRP A 200 -3.00 19.05 -3.06
CA TRP A 200 -1.78 19.10 -3.88
C TRP A 200 -2.03 18.80 -5.37
N ALA A 201 -1.02 19.00 -6.22
CA ALA A 201 -1.13 18.82 -7.66
C ALA A 201 -1.35 17.35 -8.10
N GLY A 202 -1.09 16.38 -7.21
CA GLY A 202 -1.46 14.97 -7.41
C GLY A 202 -2.95 14.68 -7.24
N GLY A 203 -3.69 15.59 -6.59
CA GLY A 203 -5.13 15.51 -6.34
C GLY A 203 -5.55 14.49 -5.29
N ALA A 204 -6.81 14.58 -4.87
CA ALA A 204 -7.44 13.72 -3.87
C ALA A 204 -7.60 12.23 -4.29
N HIS A 205 -7.38 11.93 -5.57
CA HIS A 205 -7.45 10.56 -6.10
C HIS A 205 -6.16 9.75 -5.89
N GLU A 206 -5.08 10.39 -5.41
CA GLU A 206 -3.86 9.66 -5.07
C GLU A 206 -4.09 8.85 -3.79
N LEU A 207 -3.72 7.56 -3.84
CA LEU A 207 -4.06 6.58 -2.81
C LEU A 207 -3.60 6.99 -1.42
N MET A 208 -2.44 7.63 -1.28
CA MET A 208 -1.80 8.01 -0.03
C MET A 208 -2.21 9.41 0.45
N THR A 209 -3.30 9.95 -0.06
CA THR A 209 -4.02 11.05 0.60
C THR A 209 -4.86 10.51 1.77
N GLY A 210 -5.25 11.39 2.69
CA GLY A 210 -5.95 11.02 3.93
C GLY A 210 -7.39 10.51 3.76
N PHE A 211 -7.95 10.61 2.56
CA PHE A 211 -9.33 10.23 2.29
C PHE A 211 -9.42 9.47 0.97
N ILE A 212 -10.15 8.36 0.99
CA ILE A 212 -10.35 7.55 -0.20
C ILE A 212 -11.38 8.22 -1.10
N ASP A 213 -10.92 8.76 -2.24
CA ASP A 213 -11.78 9.30 -3.30
C ASP A 213 -11.54 8.57 -4.64
N PRO A 214 -12.32 7.50 -4.94
CA PRO A 214 -12.20 6.79 -6.20
C PRO A 214 -12.59 7.64 -7.43
N PRO A 215 -11.95 7.45 -8.60
CA PRO A 215 -11.01 6.38 -8.92
C PRO A 215 -9.61 6.65 -8.38
N LEU A 216 -9.07 5.70 -7.62
CA LEU A 216 -7.77 5.83 -6.97
C LEU A 216 -6.62 5.48 -7.92
N PHE A 217 -5.44 6.04 -7.68
CA PHE A 217 -4.17 5.63 -8.30
C PHE A 217 -3.00 5.73 -7.32
N VAL A 218 -1.91 5.01 -7.59
CA VAL A 218 -0.63 5.17 -6.89
C VAL A 218 0.34 5.87 -7.82
N SER A 219 0.88 7.01 -7.40
CA SER A 219 1.85 7.82 -8.15
C SER A 219 3.26 7.23 -8.09
N ASP A 220 4.12 7.58 -9.05
CA ASP A 220 5.54 7.32 -8.93
C ASP A 220 6.17 8.15 -7.80
N THR A 221 5.59 9.31 -7.48
CA THR A 221 5.91 10.08 -6.27
C THR A 221 5.81 9.22 -5.01
N THR A 222 4.70 8.52 -4.81
CA THR A 222 4.51 7.57 -3.70
C THR A 222 5.51 6.42 -3.76
N LEU A 223 5.70 5.81 -4.94
CA LEU A 223 6.65 4.72 -5.09
C LEU A 223 8.09 5.14 -4.75
N PHE A 224 8.49 6.35 -5.14
CA PHE A 224 9.83 6.85 -4.92
C PHE A 224 10.05 7.39 -3.50
N ALA A 225 8.99 7.72 -2.75
CA ALA A 225 9.09 7.95 -1.31
C ALA A 225 9.64 6.71 -0.57
N PHE A 226 9.40 5.49 -1.07
CA PHE A 226 10.07 4.29 -0.56
C PHE A 226 11.56 4.23 -0.90
N ARG A 227 12.01 4.81 -2.03
CA ARG A 227 13.45 4.92 -2.31
C ARG A 227 14.14 5.83 -1.31
N ASP A 228 13.49 6.93 -0.95
CA ASP A 228 13.98 7.85 0.07
C ASP A 228 14.00 7.21 1.48
N LEU A 229 13.12 6.24 1.73
CA LEU A 229 13.16 5.36 2.92
C LEU A 229 14.23 4.24 2.83
N GLY A 230 14.98 4.17 1.73
CA GLY A 230 16.07 3.22 1.57
C GLY A 230 15.68 1.87 0.96
N TYR A 231 14.52 1.77 0.31
CA TYR A 231 14.14 0.61 -0.49
C TYR A 231 14.61 0.73 -1.95
N THR A 232 14.72 -0.39 -2.66
CA THR A 232 14.80 -0.41 -4.13
C THR A 232 13.42 -0.65 -4.71
N THR A 233 13.10 0.00 -5.83
CA THR A 233 11.76 -0.07 -6.44
C THR A 233 11.84 -0.24 -7.95
N LEU A 234 10.71 -0.54 -8.59
CA LEU A 234 10.55 -0.44 -10.04
C LEU A 234 10.73 1.01 -10.52
N ALA A 235 10.93 1.18 -11.83
CA ALA A 235 11.06 2.51 -12.44
C ALA A 235 9.74 3.30 -12.43
N HIS A 236 8.62 2.59 -12.54
CA HIS A 236 7.26 3.13 -12.49
C HIS A 236 6.36 2.15 -11.74
N VAL A 237 5.28 2.65 -11.14
CA VAL A 237 4.22 1.82 -10.56
C VAL A 237 3.67 0.85 -11.60
N SER A 238 3.50 -0.41 -11.22
CA SER A 238 2.95 -1.47 -12.06
C SER A 238 1.90 -2.28 -11.29
N GLY A 239 0.86 -2.71 -12.01
CA GLY A 239 -0.16 -3.61 -11.48
C GLY A 239 -1.33 -2.93 -10.78
N TRP A 240 -1.42 -1.60 -10.83
CA TRP A 240 -2.62 -0.88 -10.44
C TRP A 240 -3.68 -0.99 -11.55
N ALA A 241 -4.35 -2.14 -11.60
CA ALA A 241 -5.66 -2.22 -12.22
C ALA A 241 -6.65 -2.10 -11.06
N THR A 242 -7.31 -0.95 -10.91
CA THR A 242 -8.60 -0.99 -10.22
C THR A 242 -9.39 -2.06 -10.94
N ALA A 243 -9.86 -3.06 -10.20
CA ALA A 243 -10.81 -4.01 -10.74
C ALA A 243 -11.95 -3.15 -11.29
N GLN A 244 -12.01 -2.99 -12.62
CA GLN A 244 -13.27 -2.76 -13.29
C GLN A 244 -14.11 -3.94 -12.83
N VAL A 245 -14.96 -3.71 -11.83
CA VAL A 245 -15.92 -4.70 -11.34
C VAL A 245 -16.57 -5.27 -12.60
N PRO A 246 -16.38 -6.55 -12.95
CA PRO A 246 -17.21 -7.16 -13.95
C PRO A 246 -18.61 -7.05 -13.37
N LEU A 247 -19.46 -6.23 -13.99
CA LEU A 247 -20.88 -6.22 -13.67
C LEU A 247 -21.29 -7.71 -13.59
N PRO A 248 -21.83 -8.19 -12.46
CA PRO A 248 -22.38 -9.53 -12.44
C PRO A 248 -23.31 -9.61 -13.65
N PRO A 249 -23.25 -10.67 -14.48
CA PRO A 249 -24.13 -10.80 -15.62
C PRO A 249 -25.53 -10.54 -15.09
N ALA A 250 -26.14 -9.44 -15.53
CA ALA A 250 -27.45 -9.05 -15.08
C ALA A 250 -28.39 -10.17 -15.51
N ALA A 251 -28.66 -11.12 -14.61
CA ALA A 251 -29.75 -12.05 -14.77
C ALA A 251 -31.01 -11.17 -14.82
N PRO A 252 -31.86 -11.30 -15.86
CA PRO A 252 -33.01 -10.42 -16.03
C PRO A 252 -34.09 -10.79 -15.01
N LEU A 253 -33.95 -10.32 -13.78
CA LEU A 253 -35.02 -10.29 -12.78
C LEU A 253 -35.77 -8.97 -12.92
N LEU A 254 -36.46 -8.78 -14.05
CA LEU A 254 -37.52 -7.75 -14.20
C LEU A 254 -38.35 -8.02 -15.46
N ALA A 255 -38.97 -9.19 -15.52
CA ALA A 255 -40.12 -9.46 -16.39
C ALA A 255 -41.27 -10.21 -15.66
N GLY A 256 -41.29 -10.16 -14.33
CA GLY A 256 -42.36 -10.76 -13.51
C GLY A 256 -43.36 -9.78 -12.89
N GLY A 257 -43.08 -8.46 -12.95
CA GLY A 257 -43.78 -7.47 -12.13
C GLY A 257 -45.02 -6.79 -12.75
N LEU A 258 -45.31 -6.98 -14.04
CA LEU A 258 -46.39 -6.24 -14.72
C LEU A 258 -47.49 -7.11 -15.35
N ALA A 259 -47.48 -8.44 -15.14
CA ALA A 259 -48.55 -9.32 -15.62
C ALA A 259 -49.67 -9.58 -14.58
N ALA A 260 -49.56 -9.03 -13.36
CA ALA A 260 -50.52 -9.27 -12.26
C ALA A 260 -51.62 -8.19 -12.12
N LEU A 261 -51.83 -7.33 -13.12
CA LEU A 261 -52.88 -6.30 -13.10
C LEU A 261 -53.84 -6.34 -14.32
N ALA A 262 -53.96 -7.49 -14.98
CA ALA A 262 -54.90 -7.67 -16.10
C ALA A 262 -55.97 -8.77 -15.86
N VAL A 263 -56.23 -9.13 -14.60
CA VAL A 263 -57.39 -9.96 -14.25
C VAL A 263 -58.22 -9.21 -13.23
N ILE A 264 -59.25 -8.50 -13.70
CA ILE A 264 -60.61 -8.39 -13.14
C ILE A 264 -61.34 -7.27 -13.92
N ARG A 265 -62.12 -7.64 -14.95
CA ARG A 265 -63.44 -7.05 -15.19
C ARG A 265 -64.32 -7.92 -16.10
N ARG A 266 -65.06 -8.79 -15.41
CA ARG A 266 -66.44 -9.28 -15.62
C ARG A 266 -67.08 -9.22 -17.02
N ARG A 267 -67.53 -10.39 -17.48
CA ARG A 267 -68.73 -10.57 -18.32
C ARG A 267 -70.00 -10.31 -17.48
N ALA A 268 -70.95 -9.56 -18.03
CA ALA A 268 -72.39 -9.66 -17.74
C ALA A 268 -73.21 -8.89 -18.80
N ALA A 269 -74.31 -9.53 -19.21
CA ALA A 269 -75.34 -9.17 -20.20
C ALA A 269 -74.93 -9.29 -21.68
#